data_AF-A0A9N9QY46-F1
#
_entry.id   AF-A0A9N9QY46-F1
#
_cell.length_a   1.000
_cell.length_b   1.000
_cell.length_c   1.000
_cell.angle_alpha   90.00
_cell.angle_beta   90.00
_cell.angle_gamma   90.00
#
_symmetry.space_group_name_H-M   'P 1'
#
loop_
_entity.id
_entity.type
_entity.pdbx_description
1 polymer ?
#
loop_
_entity_poly.entity_id
_entity_poly.type
_entity_poly.pdbx_seq_one_letter_code
_entity_poly.pdbx_strand_id
1 'polypeptide(L)'
;MGRKIPAKKHRGVKDPHAQQAKRWQSIKGKINTPPKDPDDQPVPKSLLNLFNPHNLKSKSTKRKKKREINGSSAYSSASERNIQNPVSQLRRLPGESGRSFSLRINGAIRALNDSADELHYPVDNEHDDVKGERMAEQRRRRERKRRRNKEPQAQEADATKLTRGQRLTLKKKAKKLKQTQEVEAREVREVQYERVGFGEVAHAPPALPALRSRRGGAAAQAPAVTRSLVPPFTFPYEYAYSVKTHSLISYTFDHFRLDRNLFLYIFSIQLR
;
A
#
# COMPACT_ATOMS: atom_id res chain seq x y z
N MET A 1 42.71 5.31 -20.51
CA MET A 1 41.92 6.56 -20.39
C MET A 1 40.43 6.24 -20.48
N GLY A 2 39.72 6.16 -19.35
CA GLY A 2 38.30 5.76 -19.32
C GLY A 2 37.38 6.85 -19.88
N ARG A 3 36.51 6.50 -20.84
CA ARG A 3 35.51 7.43 -21.39
C ARG A 3 34.45 7.74 -20.33
N LYS A 4 34.24 9.03 -20.02
CA LYS A 4 33.15 9.49 -19.13
C LYS A 4 31.78 9.11 -19.70
N ILE A 5 30.99 8.37 -18.94
CA ILE A 5 29.60 8.06 -19.28
C ILE A 5 28.75 9.31 -18.95
N PRO A 6 28.00 9.87 -19.92
CA PRO A 6 27.20 11.06 -19.66
C PRO A 6 26.06 10.76 -18.69
N ALA A 7 25.94 11.56 -17.64
CA ALA A 7 24.89 11.42 -16.65
C ALA A 7 23.50 11.67 -17.25
N LYS A 8 22.52 10.84 -16.85
CA LYS A 8 21.13 10.96 -17.29
C LYS A 8 20.54 12.27 -16.77
N LYS A 9 20.25 13.21 -17.67
CA LYS A 9 19.52 14.44 -17.32
C LYS A 9 18.08 14.05 -16.95
N HIS A 10 17.65 14.41 -15.74
CA HIS A 10 16.25 14.32 -15.35
C HIS A 10 15.46 15.29 -16.22
N ARG A 11 14.73 14.78 -17.22
CA ARG A 11 13.78 15.61 -17.95
C ARG A 11 12.66 15.97 -16.98
N GLY A 12 12.62 17.22 -16.54
CA GLY A 12 11.47 17.76 -15.85
C GLY A 12 10.21 17.63 -16.72
N VAL A 13 9.05 17.94 -16.12
CA VAL A 13 7.81 18.05 -16.88
C VAL A 13 8.04 19.07 -18.00
N LYS A 14 7.94 18.62 -19.25
CA LYS A 14 8.33 19.40 -20.44
C LYS A 14 7.54 20.71 -20.54
N ASP A 15 6.24 20.67 -20.27
CA ASP A 15 5.33 21.83 -20.26
C ASP A 15 4.32 21.73 -19.10
N PRO A 16 4.41 22.59 -18.07
CA PRO A 16 3.55 22.50 -16.88
C PRO A 16 2.07 22.77 -17.19
N HIS A 17 1.79 23.72 -18.09
CA HIS A 17 0.42 24.05 -18.51
C HIS A 17 -0.25 22.92 -19.29
N ALA A 18 0.50 22.24 -20.17
CA ALA A 18 -0.03 21.08 -20.89
C ALA A 18 -0.33 19.92 -19.93
N GLN A 19 0.50 19.72 -18.90
CA GLN A 19 0.24 18.70 -17.87
C GLN A 19 -0.99 19.05 -17.03
N GLN A 20 -1.17 20.33 -16.67
CA GLN A 20 -2.37 20.80 -15.99
C GLN A 20 -3.60 20.61 -16.88
N ALA A 21 -3.60 21.06 -18.13
CA ALA A 21 -4.72 20.90 -19.05
C ALA A 21 -5.15 19.42 -19.17
N LYS A 22 -4.19 18.50 -19.35
CA LYS A 22 -4.46 17.05 -19.37
C LYS A 22 -5.06 16.54 -18.05
N ARG A 23 -4.51 16.99 -16.92
CA ARG A 23 -5.04 16.64 -15.59
C ARG A 23 -6.48 17.13 -15.44
N TRP A 24 -6.78 18.37 -15.79
CA TRP A 24 -8.11 18.96 -15.70
C TRP A 24 -9.12 18.27 -16.62
N GLN A 25 -8.74 17.98 -17.87
CA GLN A 25 -9.55 17.16 -18.79
C GLN A 25 -9.89 15.79 -18.20
N SER A 26 -8.91 15.11 -17.58
CA SER A 26 -9.13 13.80 -16.97
C SER A 26 -10.02 13.83 -15.72
N ILE A 27 -10.07 14.96 -15.01
CA ILE A 27 -10.85 15.14 -13.79
C ILE A 27 -12.28 15.58 -14.13
N LYS A 28 -12.46 16.36 -15.20
CA LYS A 28 -13.76 16.91 -15.63
C LYS A 28 -14.86 15.86 -15.77
N GLY A 29 -14.52 14.63 -16.19
CA GLY A 29 -15.47 13.51 -16.33
C GLY A 29 -15.55 12.54 -15.14
N LYS A 30 -14.88 12.81 -14.02
CA LYS A 30 -14.76 11.90 -12.86
C LYS A 30 -15.35 12.46 -11.55
N ILE A 31 -16.01 13.61 -11.62
CA ILE A 31 -16.79 14.13 -10.48
C ILE A 31 -17.92 13.13 -10.19
N ASN A 32 -18.53 13.16 -8.99
CA ASN A 32 -19.72 12.42 -8.54
C ASN A 32 -20.93 12.63 -9.46
N THR A 33 -20.79 12.26 -10.73
CA THR A 33 -21.89 12.05 -11.63
C THR A 33 -22.53 10.72 -11.23
N PRO A 34 -23.86 10.65 -11.13
CA PRO A 34 -24.52 9.38 -10.91
C PRO A 34 -24.09 8.39 -12.01
N PRO A 35 -24.02 7.08 -11.71
CA PRO A 35 -23.83 6.06 -12.73
C PRO A 35 -24.77 6.31 -13.92
N LYS A 36 -24.25 6.22 -15.14
CA LYS A 36 -25.05 6.45 -16.36
C LYS A 36 -26.22 5.47 -16.47
N ASP A 37 -25.97 4.23 -16.06
CA ASP A 37 -26.96 3.17 -16.00
C ASP A 37 -27.15 2.75 -14.54
N PRO A 38 -28.39 2.75 -14.01
CA PRO A 38 -28.66 2.42 -12.62
C PRO A 38 -28.41 0.94 -12.28
N ASP A 39 -28.46 0.07 -13.29
CA ASP A 39 -28.28 -1.38 -13.14
C ASP A 39 -26.84 -1.85 -13.45
N ASP A 40 -26.01 -0.99 -14.03
CA ASP A 40 -24.61 -1.33 -14.32
C ASP A 40 -23.73 -1.12 -13.09
N GLN A 41 -23.51 -2.22 -12.35
CA GLN A 41 -22.58 -2.22 -11.24
C GLN A 41 -21.15 -2.44 -11.77
N PRO A 42 -20.22 -1.47 -11.61
CA PRO A 42 -18.88 -1.62 -12.14
C PRO A 42 -18.14 -2.77 -11.43
N VAL A 43 -17.86 -3.84 -12.18
CA VAL A 43 -17.06 -4.96 -11.68
C VAL A 43 -15.61 -4.50 -11.45
N PRO A 44 -15.00 -4.81 -10.29
CA PRO A 44 -13.61 -4.45 -10.02
C PRO A 44 -12.64 -4.97 -11.09
N LYS A 45 -11.70 -4.11 -11.53
CA LYS A 45 -10.68 -4.48 -12.54
C LYS A 45 -9.84 -5.68 -12.15
N SER A 46 -9.65 -5.92 -10.85
CA SER A 46 -8.97 -7.11 -10.34
C SER A 46 -9.69 -8.39 -10.73
N LEU A 47 -11.02 -8.43 -10.63
CA LEU A 47 -11.84 -9.57 -11.06
C LEU A 47 -11.80 -9.74 -12.58
N LEU A 48 -11.97 -8.66 -13.33
CA LEU A 48 -11.86 -8.71 -14.80
C LEU A 48 -10.49 -9.22 -15.27
N ASN A 49 -9.42 -8.92 -14.52
CA ASN A 49 -8.08 -9.41 -14.82
C ASN A 49 -7.91 -10.92 -14.56
N LEU A 50 -8.67 -11.51 -13.63
CA LEU A 50 -8.64 -12.96 -13.38
C LEU A 50 -9.29 -13.73 -14.53
N PHE A 51 -10.33 -13.18 -15.13
CA PHE A 51 -11.06 -13.81 -16.24
C PHE A 51 -10.51 -13.50 -17.63
N ASN A 52 -9.58 -12.54 -17.77
CA ASN A 52 -8.99 -12.19 -19.06
C ASN A 52 -7.84 -13.16 -19.45
N PRO A 53 -8.07 -14.13 -20.38
CA PRO A 53 -7.08 -15.15 -20.72
C PRO A 53 -5.83 -14.58 -21.42
N HIS A 54 -5.94 -13.38 -21.98
CA HIS A 54 -4.85 -12.69 -22.67
C HIS A 54 -3.73 -12.20 -21.73
N ASN A 55 -4.05 -11.95 -20.45
CA ASN A 55 -3.07 -11.48 -19.46
C ASN A 55 -2.15 -12.59 -18.92
N LEU A 56 -2.55 -13.86 -19.07
CA LEU A 56 -1.75 -15.02 -18.67
C LEU A 56 -0.66 -15.34 -19.68
N LYS A 57 -0.86 -15.01 -20.97
CA LYS A 57 0.07 -15.36 -22.05
C LYS A 57 1.16 -14.32 -22.32
N SER A 58 0.98 -13.07 -21.91
CA SER A 58 1.86 -11.95 -22.30
C SER A 58 3.01 -11.65 -21.33
N LYS A 59 3.04 -12.27 -20.14
CA LYS A 59 4.10 -12.04 -19.14
C LYS A 59 5.28 -13.00 -19.19
N SER A 60 5.25 -14.06 -20.02
CA SER A 60 6.31 -15.08 -20.04
C SER A 60 7.39 -14.93 -21.12
N THR A 61 7.28 -14.03 -22.10
CA THR A 61 8.14 -14.08 -23.31
C THR A 61 8.92 -12.79 -23.63
N LYS A 62 9.54 -12.17 -22.63
CA LYS A 62 10.61 -11.17 -22.89
C LYS A 62 11.94 -11.54 -22.23
N ARG A 63 12.36 -12.80 -22.36
CA ARG A 63 13.78 -13.16 -22.23
C ARG A 63 14.48 -12.76 -23.53
N LYS A 64 15.43 -11.82 -23.41
CA LYS A 64 16.23 -11.29 -24.52
C LYS A 64 16.99 -12.43 -25.21
N LYS A 65 16.80 -12.58 -26.51
CA LYS A 65 17.55 -13.47 -27.40
C LYS A 65 19.04 -13.09 -27.33
N LYS A 66 19.85 -13.90 -26.65
CA LYS A 66 21.32 -13.77 -26.64
C LYS A 66 21.82 -14.46 -27.90
N ARG A 67 22.68 -13.76 -28.65
CA ARG A 67 23.27 -14.22 -29.92
C ARG A 67 24.00 -15.55 -29.73
N GLU A 68 23.72 -16.49 -30.63
CA GLU A 68 24.42 -17.76 -30.78
C GLU A 68 25.89 -17.49 -31.15
N ILE A 69 26.80 -18.10 -30.39
CA ILE A 69 28.21 -18.24 -30.76
C ILE A 69 28.34 -19.68 -31.22
N ASN A 70 28.63 -19.84 -32.52
CA ASN A 70 29.03 -21.09 -33.13
C ASN A 70 30.30 -21.60 -32.43
N GLY A 71 30.21 -22.79 -31.85
CA GLY A 71 31.31 -23.45 -31.17
C GLY A 71 31.04 -24.95 -31.11
N SER A 72 31.51 -25.63 -32.15
CA SER A 72 31.63 -27.08 -32.30
C SER A 72 31.95 -27.82 -31.00
N SER A 73 31.06 -28.72 -30.60
CA SER A 73 31.37 -29.84 -29.74
C SER A 73 30.41 -30.98 -30.07
N ALA A 74 30.93 -31.93 -30.82
CA ALA A 74 30.29 -33.20 -31.12
C ALA A 74 30.26 -34.05 -29.85
N TYR A 75 29.21 -33.89 -29.04
CA TYR A 75 28.77 -34.92 -28.11
C TYR A 75 27.32 -35.24 -28.40
N SER A 76 27.14 -36.36 -29.10
CA SER A 76 25.96 -37.21 -29.17
C SER A 76 24.60 -36.51 -29.06
N SER A 77 23.98 -36.35 -30.22
CA SER A 77 22.54 -36.33 -30.41
C SER A 77 21.86 -37.53 -29.71
N ALA A 78 21.60 -37.41 -28.42
CA ALA A 78 20.42 -38.00 -27.79
C ALA A 78 19.24 -37.10 -28.16
N SER A 79 18.89 -37.13 -29.44
CA SER A 79 17.79 -36.39 -30.04
C SER A 79 16.54 -36.58 -29.20
N GLU A 80 15.92 -35.47 -28.77
CA GLU A 80 14.48 -35.25 -28.84
C GLU A 80 13.62 -36.48 -28.57
N ARG A 81 13.93 -37.23 -27.49
CA ARG A 81 12.93 -38.04 -26.84
C ARG A 81 11.97 -37.03 -26.28
N ASN A 82 10.96 -36.73 -27.08
CA ASN A 82 9.68 -36.14 -26.71
C ASN A 82 9.57 -36.23 -25.19
N ILE A 83 9.77 -35.12 -24.48
CA ILE A 83 9.76 -35.06 -23.01
C ILE A 83 8.31 -35.30 -22.61
N GLN A 84 7.86 -36.54 -22.79
CA GLN A 84 6.57 -37.01 -22.36
C GLN A 84 6.64 -36.94 -20.86
N ASN A 85 5.73 -36.17 -20.30
CA ASN A 85 5.60 -36.01 -18.86
C ASN A 85 5.62 -37.42 -18.23
N PRO A 86 6.63 -37.79 -17.41
CA PRO A 86 6.75 -39.13 -16.84
C PRO A 86 5.52 -39.48 -15.99
N VAL A 87 4.81 -38.47 -15.47
CA VAL A 87 3.54 -38.64 -14.77
C VAL A 87 2.44 -39.21 -15.67
N SER A 88 2.44 -38.86 -16.97
CA SER A 88 1.43 -39.34 -17.92
C SER A 88 1.54 -40.83 -18.27
N GLN A 89 2.71 -41.43 -18.04
CA GLN A 89 2.97 -42.85 -18.29
C GLN A 89 2.73 -43.71 -17.04
N LEU A 90 2.57 -43.10 -15.86
CA LEU A 90 2.37 -43.84 -14.61
C LEU A 90 0.98 -44.49 -14.58
N ARG A 91 0.96 -45.81 -14.68
CA ARG A 91 -0.22 -46.65 -14.41
C ARG A 91 -0.08 -47.32 -13.05
N ARG A 92 -1.20 -47.52 -12.36
CA ARG A 92 -1.26 -48.29 -11.10
C ARG A 92 -0.83 -49.73 -11.38
N LEU A 93 0.13 -50.24 -10.62
CA LEU A 93 0.60 -51.62 -10.77
C LEU A 93 -0.40 -52.59 -10.10
N PRO A 94 -0.53 -53.84 -10.59
CA PRO A 94 -1.36 -54.84 -9.93
C PRO A 94 -0.82 -55.09 -8.52
N GLY A 95 -1.70 -55.04 -7.51
CA GLY A 95 -1.33 -55.20 -6.09
C GLY A 95 -0.81 -53.94 -5.40
N GLU A 96 -0.70 -52.81 -6.11
CA GLU A 96 -0.24 -51.56 -5.51
C GLU A 96 -1.35 -50.87 -4.68
N SER A 97 -1.00 -50.45 -3.46
CA SER A 97 -1.87 -49.61 -2.62
C SER A 97 -2.02 -48.20 -3.23
N GLY A 98 -3.18 -47.56 -3.02
CA GLY A 98 -3.39 -46.18 -3.49
C GLY A 98 -2.34 -45.21 -2.95
N ARG A 99 -1.80 -45.45 -1.75
CA ARG A 99 -0.75 -44.64 -1.13
C ARG A 99 0.61 -44.79 -1.82
N SER A 100 0.99 -46.01 -2.21
CA SER A 100 2.26 -46.23 -2.91
C SER A 100 2.21 -45.63 -4.33
N PHE A 101 1.05 -45.70 -5.00
CA PHE A 101 0.87 -45.06 -6.29
C PHE A 101 1.00 -43.54 -6.21
N SER A 102 0.39 -42.91 -5.21
CA SER A 102 0.52 -41.46 -5.01
C SER A 102 1.94 -41.03 -4.68
N LEU A 103 2.70 -41.84 -3.94
CA LEU A 103 4.13 -41.59 -3.70
C LEU A 103 4.96 -41.64 -4.99
N ARG A 104 4.67 -42.58 -5.91
CA ARG A 104 5.34 -42.62 -7.23
C ARG A 104 5.02 -41.38 -8.07
N ILE A 105 3.77 -40.94 -8.09
CA ILE A 105 3.36 -39.70 -8.77
C ILE A 105 4.14 -38.51 -8.21
N ASN A 106 4.19 -38.36 -6.89
CA ASN A 106 4.89 -37.25 -6.25
C ASN A 106 6.41 -37.29 -6.52
N GLY A 107 7.01 -38.49 -6.54
CA GLY A 107 8.41 -38.68 -6.90
C GLY A 107 8.69 -38.25 -8.35
N ALA A 108 7.83 -38.64 -9.30
CA ALA A 108 7.96 -38.25 -10.70
C ALA A 108 7.79 -36.74 -10.91
N ILE A 109 6.88 -36.09 -10.17
CA ILE A 109 6.71 -34.62 -10.19
C ILE A 109 7.97 -33.92 -9.68
N ARG A 110 8.60 -34.42 -8.60
CA ARG A 110 9.86 -33.87 -8.08
C ARG A 110 10.99 -33.99 -9.10
N ALA A 111 11.17 -35.18 -9.68
CA ALA A 111 12.19 -35.40 -10.71
C ALA A 111 12.02 -34.45 -11.92
N LEU A 112 10.79 -34.16 -12.32
CA LEU A 112 10.50 -33.17 -13.36
C LEU A 112 10.93 -31.76 -12.97
N ASN A 113 10.61 -31.34 -11.75
CA ASN A 113 10.88 -29.97 -11.30
C ASN A 113 12.36 -29.75 -10.96
N ASP A 114 13.00 -30.74 -10.31
CA ASP A 114 14.37 -30.63 -9.80
C ASP A 114 15.40 -30.61 -10.95
N SER A 115 15.12 -31.29 -12.07
CA SER A 115 16.01 -31.33 -13.24
C SER A 115 16.28 -29.97 -13.91
N ALA A 116 15.35 -29.01 -13.77
CA ALA A 116 15.48 -27.68 -14.34
C ALA A 116 16.16 -26.67 -13.40
N ASP A 117 16.14 -26.94 -12.09
CA ASP A 117 16.61 -26.01 -11.06
C ASP A 117 18.08 -26.26 -10.67
N GLU A 118 18.62 -27.48 -10.84
CA GLU A 118 20.04 -27.78 -10.55
C GLU A 118 21.05 -27.14 -11.51
N LEU A 119 20.65 -26.80 -12.74
CA LEU A 119 21.53 -26.15 -13.74
C LEU A 119 21.65 -24.63 -13.57
N HIS A 120 20.78 -24.01 -12.76
CA HIS A 120 20.71 -22.54 -12.64
C HIS A 120 21.02 -21.98 -11.25
N TYR A 121 21.12 -22.82 -10.23
CA TYR A 121 21.80 -22.42 -9.01
C TYR A 121 23.32 -22.57 -9.24
N PRO A 122 24.10 -21.48 -9.25
CA PRO A 122 25.54 -21.63 -9.13
C PRO A 122 25.77 -22.44 -7.87
N VAL A 123 26.43 -23.59 -8.00
CA VAL A 123 26.97 -24.33 -6.87
C VAL A 123 27.73 -23.29 -6.05
N ASP A 124 27.21 -22.97 -4.87
CA ASP A 124 27.82 -22.01 -3.96
C ASP A 124 29.19 -22.60 -3.61
N ASN A 125 30.23 -22.18 -4.33
CA ASN A 125 31.60 -22.39 -3.94
C ASN A 125 31.78 -21.60 -2.65
N GLU A 126 31.59 -22.26 -1.51
CA GLU A 126 31.59 -21.69 -0.15
C GLU A 126 32.91 -21.01 0.26
N HIS A 127 33.90 -20.92 -0.64
CA HIS A 127 35.21 -20.38 -0.35
C HIS A 127 35.38 -18.88 -0.57
N ASP A 128 34.49 -18.19 -1.31
CA ASP A 128 34.68 -16.75 -1.62
C ASP A 128 33.40 -15.89 -1.53
N ASP A 129 32.34 -16.34 -0.85
CA ASP A 129 31.15 -15.49 -0.71
C ASP A 129 31.31 -14.45 0.42
N VAL A 130 32.04 -13.37 0.13
CA VAL A 130 32.17 -12.16 0.97
C VAL A 130 30.81 -11.61 1.40
N LYS A 131 29.74 -11.89 0.63
CA LYS A 131 28.37 -11.52 0.97
C LYS A 131 27.77 -12.42 2.06
N GLY A 132 28.14 -13.70 2.07
CA GLY A 132 27.83 -14.69 3.10
C GLY A 132 28.42 -14.29 4.45
N GLU A 133 29.69 -13.89 4.49
CA GLU A 133 30.34 -13.39 5.71
C GLU A 133 29.63 -12.15 6.28
N ARG A 134 29.28 -11.19 5.42
CA ARG A 134 28.55 -9.98 5.83
C ARG A 134 27.17 -10.29 6.39
N MET A 135 26.49 -11.30 5.84
CA MET A 135 25.20 -11.78 6.33
C MET A 135 25.34 -12.56 7.65
N ALA A 136 26.39 -13.37 7.79
CA ALA A 136 26.71 -14.09 9.03
C ALA A 136 27.02 -13.12 10.17
N GLU A 137 27.79 -12.06 9.91
CA GLU A 137 28.08 -11.01 10.87
C GLU A 137 26.81 -10.25 11.27
N GLN A 138 25.92 -9.97 10.30
CA GLN A 138 24.62 -9.34 10.60
C GLN A 138 23.72 -10.25 11.45
N ARG A 139 23.72 -11.57 11.20
CA ARG A 139 23.01 -12.56 12.05
C ARG A 139 23.59 -12.57 13.46
N ARG A 140 24.91 -12.61 13.62
CA ARG A 140 25.61 -12.56 14.92
C ARG A 140 25.29 -11.27 15.69
N ARG A 141 25.19 -10.13 15.00
CA ARG A 141 24.79 -8.84 15.59
C ARG A 141 23.35 -8.85 16.09
N ARG A 142 22.42 -9.46 15.35
CA ARG A 142 21.02 -9.62 15.77
C ARG A 142 20.89 -10.54 16.99
N GLU A 143 21.69 -11.58 17.05
CA GLU A 143 21.72 -12.53 18.17
C GLU A 143 22.24 -11.90 19.47
N ARG A 144 23.35 -11.14 19.40
CA ARG A 144 23.84 -10.35 20.55
C ARG A 144 22.77 -9.39 21.09
N LYS A 145 22.01 -8.74 20.21
CA LYS A 145 20.89 -7.86 20.61
C LYS A 145 19.74 -8.64 21.27
N ARG A 146 19.43 -9.84 20.77
CA ARG A 146 18.42 -10.72 21.38
C ARG A 146 18.86 -11.20 22.75
N ARG A 147 20.13 -11.56 22.92
CA ARG A 147 20.68 -12.00 24.21
C ARG A 147 20.71 -10.89 25.25
N ARG A 148 21.12 -9.66 24.87
CA ARG A 148 21.06 -8.47 25.74
C ARG A 148 19.63 -8.11 26.18
N ASN A 149 18.63 -8.46 25.38
CA ASN A 149 17.22 -8.26 25.76
C ASN A 149 16.64 -9.43 26.58
N LYS A 150 17.31 -10.60 26.58
CA LYS A 150 16.88 -11.82 27.29
C LYS A 150 17.58 -11.99 28.65
N GLU A 151 18.77 -11.44 28.83
CA GLU A 151 19.40 -11.30 30.14
C GLU A 151 18.89 -9.98 30.76
N PRO A 152 17.85 -9.99 31.61
CA PRO A 152 17.60 -8.84 32.47
C PRO A 152 18.83 -8.70 33.37
N GLN A 153 19.40 -7.50 33.44
CA GLN A 153 20.38 -7.12 34.45
C GLN A 153 19.95 -7.67 35.82
N ALA A 154 20.64 -8.70 36.29
CA ALA A 154 20.50 -9.27 37.64
C ALA A 154 21.21 -8.40 38.69
N GLN A 155 21.35 -7.10 38.42
CA GLN A 155 22.03 -6.14 39.28
C GLN A 155 21.24 -4.83 39.26
N GLU A 156 20.29 -4.74 40.18
CA GLU A 156 19.91 -3.57 41.00
C GLU A 156 18.50 -3.82 41.54
N ALA A 157 18.48 -4.17 42.84
CA ALA A 157 17.29 -4.10 43.67
C ALA A 157 16.83 -2.64 43.83
N ASP A 158 15.55 -2.46 44.14
CA ASP A 158 14.91 -1.20 44.59
C ASP A 158 14.41 -0.17 43.57
N ALA A 159 13.84 -0.67 42.47
CA ALA A 159 12.60 -0.06 41.98
C ALA A 159 11.71 -1.16 41.42
N THR A 160 10.55 -1.37 42.04
CA THR A 160 9.49 -2.25 41.54
C THR A 160 9.14 -1.84 40.11
N LYS A 161 9.76 -2.50 39.12
CA LYS A 161 9.56 -2.23 37.71
C LYS A 161 8.11 -2.58 37.39
N LEU A 162 7.26 -1.56 37.38
CA LEU A 162 5.84 -1.69 37.05
C LEU A 162 5.66 -2.52 35.79
N THR A 163 4.77 -3.50 35.85
CA THR A 163 4.46 -4.36 34.72
C THR A 163 3.97 -3.52 33.54
N ARG A 164 4.11 -4.02 32.31
CA ARG A 164 3.65 -3.31 31.10
C ARG A 164 2.18 -2.89 31.21
N GLY A 165 1.34 -3.72 31.84
CA GLY A 165 -0.06 -3.42 32.13
C GLY A 165 -0.23 -2.24 33.07
N GLN A 166 0.49 -2.22 34.21
CA GLN A 166 0.47 -1.11 35.17
C GLN A 166 0.96 0.21 34.56
N ARG A 167 2.02 0.18 33.73
CA ARG A 167 2.48 1.38 33.01
C ARG A 167 1.41 1.92 32.06
N LEU A 168 0.68 1.02 31.40
CA LEU A 168 -0.36 1.40 30.45
C LEU A 168 -1.59 1.98 31.16
N THR A 169 -1.98 1.43 32.32
CA THR A 169 -3.07 1.98 33.14
C THR A 169 -2.70 3.34 33.71
N LEU A 170 -1.49 3.53 34.25
CA LEU A 170 -1.01 4.83 34.72
C LEU A 170 -0.96 5.86 33.58
N LYS A 171 -0.50 5.48 32.39
CA LYS A 171 -0.50 6.36 31.22
C LYS A 171 -1.91 6.76 30.79
N LYS A 172 -2.87 5.83 30.84
CA LYS A 172 -4.29 6.13 30.56
C LYS A 172 -4.87 7.09 31.60
N LYS A 173 -4.61 6.87 32.88
CA LYS A 173 -5.04 7.76 33.97
C LYS A 173 -4.46 9.16 33.81
N ALA A 174 -3.16 9.28 33.56
CA ALA A 174 -2.50 10.57 33.34
C ALA A 174 -3.05 11.33 32.13
N LYS A 175 -3.40 10.62 31.04
CA LYS A 175 -4.05 11.24 29.88
C LYS A 175 -5.45 11.76 30.20
N LYS A 176 -6.25 10.99 30.93
CA LYS A 176 -7.59 11.41 31.35
C LYS A 176 -7.53 12.67 32.23
N LEU A 177 -6.63 12.69 33.21
CA LEU A 177 -6.44 13.86 34.09
C LEU A 177 -5.99 15.11 33.32
N LYS A 178 -5.10 14.97 32.33
CA LYS A 178 -4.73 16.11 31.47
C LYS A 178 -5.89 16.61 30.63
N GLN A 179 -6.73 15.72 30.12
CA GLN A 179 -7.90 16.10 29.35
C GLN A 179 -8.94 16.83 30.21
N THR A 180 -9.20 16.36 31.44
CA THR A 180 -10.12 17.06 32.36
C THR A 180 -9.57 18.43 32.73
N GLN A 181 -8.28 18.54 33.05
CA GLN A 181 -7.63 19.84 33.31
C GLN A 181 -7.69 20.79 32.11
N GLU A 182 -7.54 20.30 30.87
CA GLU A 182 -7.68 21.12 29.67
C GLU A 182 -9.12 21.57 29.42
N VAL A 183 -10.11 20.76 29.80
CA VAL A 183 -11.55 21.12 29.71
C VAL A 183 -11.88 22.16 30.79
N GLU A 184 -11.50 21.93 32.04
CA GLU A 184 -11.66 22.89 33.14
C GLU A 184 -10.97 24.22 32.82
N ALA A 185 -9.74 24.20 32.28
CA ALA A 185 -9.03 25.41 31.87
C ALA A 185 -9.68 26.14 30.68
N ARG A 186 -10.49 25.45 29.87
CA ARG A 186 -11.32 26.08 28.82
C ARG A 186 -12.62 26.63 29.38
N GLU A 187 -13.22 25.97 30.36
CA GLU A 187 -14.44 26.45 31.03
C GLU A 187 -14.16 27.69 31.89
N VAL A 188 -13.03 27.72 32.60
CA VAL A 188 -12.57 28.91 33.35
C VAL A 188 -12.21 30.07 32.40
N ARG A 189 -11.84 29.78 31.15
CA ARG A 189 -11.77 30.79 30.09
C ARG A 189 -13.17 31.01 29.55
N GLU A 190 -14.01 31.65 30.35
CA GLU A 190 -15.32 32.13 29.92
C GLU A 190 -15.18 32.83 28.56
N VAL A 191 -16.05 32.48 27.63
CA VAL A 191 -16.07 33.07 26.28
C VAL A 191 -16.44 34.55 26.45
N GLN A 192 -15.44 35.41 26.49
CA GLN A 192 -15.62 36.85 26.52
C GLN A 192 -16.11 37.29 25.14
N TYR A 193 -17.38 37.67 25.06
CA TYR A 193 -17.96 38.28 23.87
C TYR A 193 -17.67 39.78 23.90
N GLU A 194 -16.99 40.29 22.88
CA GLU A 194 -16.94 41.73 22.64
C GLU A 194 -18.29 42.17 22.06
N ARG A 195 -18.94 43.12 22.72
CA ARG A 195 -20.20 43.70 22.25
C ARG A 195 -19.89 44.94 21.43
N VAL A 196 -19.89 44.81 20.11
CA VAL A 196 -19.65 45.92 19.18
C VAL A 196 -20.97 46.65 18.91
N GLY A 197 -20.99 47.97 19.04
CA GLY A 197 -22.17 48.81 18.81
C GLY A 197 -22.53 48.89 17.32
N PHE A 198 -23.82 49.08 17.02
CA PHE A 198 -24.25 49.29 15.63
C PHE A 198 -23.71 50.64 15.13
N GLY A 199 -22.83 50.61 14.13
CA GLY A 199 -22.15 51.79 13.59
C GLY A 199 -20.65 51.86 13.90
N GLU A 200 -20.13 51.02 14.78
CA GLU A 200 -18.68 50.87 14.96
C GLU A 200 -18.08 50.03 13.83
N VAL A 201 -17.09 50.59 13.13
CA VAL A 201 -16.35 49.88 12.09
C VAL A 201 -15.24 49.06 12.76
N ALA A 202 -15.38 47.73 12.77
CA ALA A 202 -14.34 46.84 13.30
C ALA A 202 -13.01 47.05 12.55
N HIS A 203 -11.99 47.52 13.25
CA HIS A 203 -10.74 47.99 12.64
C HIS A 203 -9.88 46.84 12.08
N ALA A 204 -10.00 45.63 12.65
CA ALA A 204 -9.36 44.42 12.16
C ALA A 204 -10.16 43.18 12.62
N PRO A 205 -10.16 42.09 11.85
CA PRO A 205 -10.77 40.84 12.29
C PRO A 205 -10.03 40.29 13.52
N PRO A 206 -10.71 39.51 14.39
CA PRO A 206 -10.08 38.91 15.55
C PRO A 206 -8.89 38.02 15.13
N ALA A 207 -7.73 38.24 15.76
CA ALA A 207 -6.51 37.51 15.45
C ALA A 207 -6.59 36.07 15.98
N LEU A 208 -6.81 35.11 15.08
CA LEU A 208 -6.77 33.69 15.44
C LEU A 208 -5.32 33.28 15.75
N PRO A 209 -5.05 32.64 16.91
CA PRO A 209 -3.70 32.16 17.21
C PRO A 209 -3.29 31.12 16.17
N ALA A 210 -2.10 31.30 15.58
CA ALA A 210 -1.59 30.40 14.57
C ALA A 210 -1.53 28.95 15.11
N LEU A 211 -2.18 28.04 14.39
CA LEU A 211 -2.16 26.61 14.69
C LEU A 211 -0.70 26.15 14.85
N ARG A 212 -0.35 25.67 16.04
CA ARG A 212 0.96 25.05 16.28
C ARG A 212 1.09 23.83 15.37
N SER A 213 1.81 24.01 14.27
CA SER A 213 2.15 22.93 13.34
C SER A 213 2.75 21.77 14.14
N ARG A 214 2.15 20.58 14.03
CA ARG A 214 2.62 19.34 14.66
C ARG A 214 3.91 18.80 14.00
N ARG A 215 4.80 19.67 13.50
CA ARG A 215 6.18 19.33 13.22
C ARG A 215 7.03 19.72 14.42
N GLY A 216 6.95 18.88 15.45
CA GLY A 216 7.99 18.87 16.47
C GLY A 216 9.30 18.36 15.87
N GLY A 217 10.37 19.13 16.04
CA GLY A 217 11.74 18.64 15.87
C GLY A 217 12.67 19.63 15.18
N ALA A 218 13.46 20.32 16.01
CA ALA A 218 14.66 21.09 15.69
C ALA A 218 14.48 22.36 14.84
N ALA A 219 14.74 23.49 15.51
CA ALA A 219 15.14 24.74 14.89
C ALA A 219 16.42 24.50 14.06
N ALA A 220 16.25 24.22 12.77
CA ALA A 220 17.26 24.50 11.76
C ALA A 220 16.83 25.80 11.09
N GLN A 221 17.64 26.84 11.27
CA GLN A 221 17.53 28.11 10.55
C GLN A 221 17.54 27.80 9.04
N ALA A 222 16.38 27.85 8.40
CA ALA A 222 16.30 27.80 6.96
C ALA A 222 16.60 29.23 6.44
N PRO A 223 17.56 29.40 5.51
CA PRO A 223 17.88 30.71 4.99
C PRO A 223 16.69 31.30 4.25
N ALA A 224 16.46 32.59 4.50
CA ALA A 224 15.40 33.40 3.91
C ALA A 224 15.44 33.30 2.38
N VAL A 225 14.46 32.60 1.80
CA VAL A 225 14.17 32.69 0.38
C VAL A 225 13.36 33.96 0.19
N THR A 226 14.03 35.03 -0.23
CA THR A 226 13.43 36.27 -0.71
C THR A 226 12.59 35.95 -1.94
N ARG A 227 11.31 35.70 -1.69
CA ARG A 227 10.30 35.62 -2.75
C ARG A 227 10.06 37.04 -3.24
N SER A 228 10.57 37.35 -4.43
CA SER A 228 10.29 38.59 -5.14
C SER A 228 8.77 38.77 -5.26
N LEU A 229 8.30 39.92 -4.81
CA LEU A 229 6.92 40.37 -4.90
C LEU A 229 6.59 40.60 -6.38
N VAL A 230 5.90 39.65 -6.99
CA VAL A 230 5.19 39.89 -8.26
C VAL A 230 3.85 40.52 -7.89
N PRO A 231 3.50 41.70 -8.43
CA PRO A 231 2.22 42.33 -8.13
C PRO A 231 1.04 41.47 -8.63
N PRO A 232 -0.09 41.47 -7.93
CA PRO A 232 -1.27 40.72 -8.35
C PRO A 232 -1.82 41.31 -9.65
N PHE A 233 -1.86 40.45 -10.68
CA PHE A 233 -2.51 40.73 -11.96
C PHE A 233 -4.02 40.82 -11.72
N THR A 234 -4.56 42.04 -11.77
CA THR A 234 -6.00 42.29 -11.72
C THR A 234 -6.63 41.84 -13.04
N PHE A 235 -7.47 40.80 -12.99
CA PHE A 235 -8.33 40.44 -14.11
C PHE A 235 -9.66 41.21 -14.00
N PRO A 236 -10.08 41.98 -15.01
CA PRO A 236 -11.46 42.43 -15.10
C PRO A 236 -12.33 41.26 -15.56
N TYR A 237 -13.21 40.78 -14.69
CA TYR A 237 -14.27 39.83 -15.04
C TYR A 237 -15.62 40.52 -14.81
N GLU A 238 -16.14 41.17 -15.85
CA GLU A 238 -17.58 41.37 -15.99
C GLU A 238 -18.18 40.04 -16.48
N TYR A 239 -18.97 39.38 -15.64
CA TYR A 239 -19.90 38.35 -16.10
C TYR A 239 -21.26 38.62 -15.49
N ALA A 240 -22.18 39.10 -16.33
CA ALA A 240 -23.60 39.10 -16.06
C ALA A 240 -24.10 37.65 -16.07
N TYR A 241 -24.50 37.14 -14.90
CA TYR A 241 -25.20 35.86 -14.80
C TYR A 241 -26.70 36.13 -14.65
N SER A 242 -27.46 35.80 -15.69
CA SER A 242 -28.92 35.67 -15.65
C SER A 242 -29.28 34.40 -14.90
N VAL A 243 -29.92 34.55 -13.73
CA VAL A 243 -30.36 33.45 -12.88
C VAL A 243 -31.78 33.06 -13.32
N LYS A 244 -31.92 31.92 -14.00
CA LYS A 244 -33.24 31.27 -14.20
C LYS A 244 -33.53 30.42 -12.97
N THR A 245 -34.53 30.82 -12.21
CA THR A 245 -35.10 30.09 -11.08
C THR A 245 -35.95 28.93 -11.60
N HIS A 246 -35.53 27.69 -11.35
CA HIS A 246 -36.39 26.52 -11.52
C HIS A 246 -36.88 26.03 -10.17
N SER A 247 -38.19 25.81 -10.13
CA SER A 247 -39.05 25.43 -9.03
C SER A 247 -38.65 24.13 -8.34
N LEU A 248 -38.75 24.16 -7.01
CA LEU A 248 -38.65 23.01 -6.10
C LEU A 248 -39.76 21.99 -6.38
N ILE A 249 -39.39 20.74 -6.64
CA ILE A 249 -40.29 19.59 -6.61
C ILE A 249 -40.05 18.87 -5.28
N SER A 250 -41.02 18.95 -4.38
CA SER A 250 -41.09 18.21 -3.12
C SER A 250 -41.55 16.78 -3.39
N TYR A 251 -40.69 15.79 -3.12
CA TYR A 251 -41.09 14.38 -3.08
C TYR A 251 -41.30 13.95 -1.63
N THR A 252 -42.54 13.54 -1.33
CA THR A 252 -42.95 12.88 -0.09
C THR A 252 -42.41 11.45 -0.05
N PHE A 253 -41.82 11.07 1.08
CA PHE A 253 -41.20 9.76 1.30
C PHE A 253 -42.20 8.85 2.01
N ASP A 254 -42.88 7.99 1.26
CA ASP A 254 -43.82 7.00 1.81
C ASP A 254 -43.08 5.74 2.30
N HIS A 255 -43.54 5.27 3.46
CA HIS A 255 -43.05 4.15 4.24
C HIS A 255 -43.05 2.80 3.48
N PHE A 256 -41.88 2.16 3.36
CA PHE A 256 -41.79 0.72 3.13
C PHE A 256 -41.63 -0.04 4.45
N ARG A 257 -42.73 -0.63 4.90
CA ARG A 257 -42.82 -1.70 5.90
C ARG A 257 -42.31 -2.98 5.24
N LEU A 258 -41.19 -3.53 5.69
CA LEU A 258 -40.70 -4.84 5.24
C LEU A 258 -41.01 -5.91 6.29
N ASP A 259 -41.68 -6.95 5.81
CA ASP A 259 -42.23 -8.07 6.56
C ASP A 259 -41.16 -8.96 7.19
N ARG A 260 -41.43 -9.38 8.44
CA ARG A 260 -40.53 -10.15 9.31
C ARG A 260 -40.57 -11.68 9.10
N ASN A 261 -41.09 -12.19 7.98
CA ASN A 261 -41.44 -13.61 7.87
C ASN A 261 -40.42 -14.54 7.18
N LEU A 262 -39.19 -14.09 6.90
CA LEU A 262 -38.21 -14.95 6.19
C LEU A 262 -37.14 -15.63 7.07
N PHE A 263 -37.19 -15.52 8.39
CA PHE A 263 -36.09 -15.98 9.26
C PHE A 263 -36.18 -17.42 9.78
N LEU A 264 -37.21 -18.20 9.44
CA LEU A 264 -37.43 -19.54 10.00
C LEU A 264 -37.07 -20.73 9.09
N TYR A 265 -36.48 -20.51 7.90
CA TYR A 265 -36.21 -21.61 6.97
C TYR A 265 -34.77 -22.15 6.95
N ILE A 266 -33.85 -21.59 7.74
CA ILE A 266 -32.43 -21.98 7.70
C ILE A 266 -32.03 -23.03 8.77
N PHE A 267 -32.89 -23.33 9.76
CA PHE A 267 -32.51 -24.26 10.85
C PHE A 267 -32.85 -25.75 10.62
N SER A 268 -33.38 -26.15 9.46
CA SER A 268 -33.87 -27.53 9.24
C SER A 268 -32.89 -28.49 8.52
N ILE A 269 -31.64 -28.11 8.21
CA ILE A 269 -30.73 -28.94 7.38
C ILE A 269 -29.46 -29.36 8.14
N GLN A 270 -29.55 -29.67 9.44
CA GLN A 270 -28.39 -30.22 10.17
C GLN A 270 -28.65 -31.49 11.00
N LEU A 271 -29.74 -32.21 10.73
CA LEU A 271 -29.97 -33.54 11.30
C LEU A 271 -30.46 -34.50 10.21
N ARG A 272 -29.52 -34.98 9.39
CA ARG A 272 -29.59 -36.25 8.66
C ARG A 272 -28.20 -36.70 8.25
#